data_AF-A0A3D5ZFA7-F1
#
_entry.id   AF-A0A3D5ZFA7-F1
#
_cell.length_a   1.000
_cell.length_b   1.000
_cell.length_c   1.000
_cell.angle_alpha   90.00
_cell.angle_beta   90.00
_cell.angle_gamma   90.00
#
_symmetry.space_group_name_H-M   'P 1'
#
loop_
_entity.id
_entity.type
_entity.pdbx_description
1 polymer ?
#
loop_
_entity_poly.entity_id
_entity_poly.type
_entity_poly.pdbx_seq_one_letter_code
_entity_poly.pdbx_strand_id
1 'polypeptide(L)'
;MIMILASSSKIRSLLLNSVHVGHEVIPPRIDEDEIKASLLAEGISVRDMADHLAEAKSMQVSRQYPGQLVLGADQILDVDGQMLSKA
;
A
#
# COMPACT_ATOMS: atom_id res chain seq x y z
N MET A 1 7.09 -7.52 -20.06
CA MET A 1 6.02 -7.46 -19.06
C MET A 1 6.43 -6.42 -18.04
N ILE A 2 5.60 -5.39 -17.82
CA ILE A 2 5.89 -4.30 -16.88
C ILE A 2 5.02 -4.54 -15.65
N MET A 3 5.61 -4.48 -14.45
CA MET A 3 4.89 -4.63 -13.19
C MET A 3 4.09 -3.34 -12.88
N ILE A 4 2.93 -3.45 -12.23
CA ILE A 4 2.16 -2.30 -11.76
C ILE A 4 2.52 -1.99 -10.31
N LEU A 5 2.86 -0.74 -10.00
CA LEU A 5 2.93 -0.21 -8.64
C LEU A 5 1.57 0.38 -8.26
N ALA A 6 0.86 -0.29 -7.35
CA ALA A 6 -0.42 0.13 -6.79
C ALA A 6 -0.25 1.21 -5.72
N SER A 7 0.31 2.37 -6.09
CA SER A 7 0.58 3.46 -5.15
C SER A 7 0.57 4.83 -5.83
N SER A 8 0.14 5.88 -5.11
CA SER A 8 0.35 7.28 -5.51
C SER A 8 1.69 7.86 -5.00
N SER A 9 2.47 7.07 -4.25
CA SER A 9 3.71 7.54 -3.62
C SER A 9 4.83 7.75 -4.62
N LYS A 10 5.23 9.02 -4.81
CA LYS A 10 6.41 9.38 -5.60
C LYS A 10 7.68 8.71 -5.09
N ILE A 11 7.83 8.57 -3.77
CA ILE A 11 9.00 7.96 -3.14
C ILE A 11 9.11 6.48 -3.54
N ARG A 12 8.01 5.74 -3.54
CA ARG A 12 8.04 4.32 -3.93
C ARG A 12 8.42 4.12 -5.40
N SER A 13 7.90 4.96 -6.29
CA SER A 13 8.32 4.95 -7.69
C SER A 13 9.81 5.30 -7.85
N LEU A 14 10.30 6.31 -7.12
CA LEU A 14 11.73 6.66 -7.11
C LEU A 14 12.62 5.51 -6.62
N LEU A 15 12.21 4.78 -5.58
CA LEU A 15 12.94 3.62 -5.06
C LEU A 15 13.03 2.49 -6.09
N LEU A 16 11.95 2.21 -6.83
CA LEU A 16 11.99 1.21 -7.91
C LEU A 16 12.86 1.68 -9.09
N ASN A 17 12.80 2.97 -9.43
CA ASN A 17 13.61 3.55 -10.49
C ASN A 17 15.10 3.52 -10.15
N SER A 18 15.49 3.72 -8.89
CA SER A 18 16.91 3.71 -8.48
C SER A 18 17.59 2.35 -8.69
N VAL A 19 16.80 1.28 -8.74
CA VAL A 19 17.24 -0.09 -9.03
C VAL A 19 16.78 -0.59 -10.41
N HIS A 20 16.33 0.32 -11.29
CA HIS A 20 15.93 0.06 -12.67
C HIS A 20 14.80 -0.98 -12.82
N VAL A 21 13.90 -1.07 -11.84
CA VAL A 21 12.71 -1.92 -11.94
C VAL A 21 11.64 -1.18 -12.76
N GLY A 22 11.40 -1.65 -13.99
CA GLY A 22 10.37 -1.10 -14.86
C GLY A 22 8.96 -1.31 -14.31
N HIS A 23 8.22 -0.21 -14.13
CA HIS A 23 6.88 -0.25 -13.55
C HIS A 23 5.95 0.84 -14.10
N GLU A 24 4.65 0.57 -14.05
CA GLU A 24 3.59 1.55 -14.27
C GLU A 24 2.96 1.93 -12.93
N VAL A 25 2.64 3.21 -12.72
CA VAL A 25 2.06 3.69 -11.46
C VAL A 25 0.55 3.81 -11.61
N ILE A 26 -0.19 3.03 -10.82
CA ILE A 26 -1.66 3.04 -10.81
C ILE A 26 -2.14 3.26 -9.37
N PRO A 27 -2.61 4.47 -9.01
CA PRO A 27 -3.12 4.73 -7.67
C PRO A 27 -4.37 3.88 -7.37
N PRO A 28 -4.40 3.16 -6.23
CA PRO A 28 -5.57 2.41 -5.81
C PRO A 28 -6.68 3.37 -5.37
N ARG A 29 -7.93 3.03 -5.68
CA ARG A 29 -9.12 3.76 -5.23
C ARG A 29 -9.69 3.11 -3.97
N ILE A 30 -9.05 3.37 -2.84
CA ILE A 30 -9.47 2.88 -1.52
C ILE A 30 -9.52 4.03 -0.50
N ASP A 31 -10.38 3.91 0.50
CA ASP A 31 -10.36 4.76 1.69
C ASP A 31 -9.44 4.12 2.73
N GLU A 32 -8.22 4.64 2.83
CA GLU A 32 -7.22 4.07 3.74
C GLU A 32 -7.57 4.30 5.20
N ASP A 33 -8.28 5.39 5.53
CA ASP A 33 -8.59 5.73 6.91
C ASP A 33 -9.76 4.90 7.45
N GLU A 34 -10.75 4.59 6.59
CA GLU A 34 -11.79 3.62 6.90
C GLU A 34 -11.21 2.22 7.16
N ILE A 35 -10.27 1.76 6.32
CA ILE A 35 -9.61 0.46 6.49
C ILE A 35 -8.84 0.40 7.82
N LYS A 36 -8.04 1.43 8.13
CA LYS A 36 -7.31 1.51 9.41
C LYS A 36 -8.26 1.49 10.60
N ALA A 37 -9.36 2.23 10.54
CA ALA A 37 -10.36 2.27 11.61
C ALA A 37 -11.00 0.90 11.84
N SER A 38 -11.33 0.16 10.77
CA SER A 38 -11.85 -1.21 10.88
C SER A 38 -10.83 -2.15 11.52
N LEU A 39 -9.58 -2.12 11.06
CA LEU A 39 -8.52 -2.99 11.58
C LEU A 39 -8.21 -2.72 13.05
N LEU A 40 -8.22 -1.44 13.47
CA LEU A 40 -8.10 -1.08 14.88
C LEU A 40 -9.26 -1.62 15.72
N ALA A 41 -10.50 -1.51 15.22
CA ALA A 41 -11.68 -2.04 15.90
C ALA A 41 -11.65 -3.57 16.05
N GLU A 42 -11.02 -4.26 15.10
CA GLU A 42 -10.76 -5.71 15.13
C GLU A 42 -9.57 -6.11 16.04
N GLY A 43 -8.86 -5.12 16.61
CA GLY A 43 -7.72 -5.36 17.49
C GLY A 43 -6.44 -5.78 16.75
N ILE A 44 -6.36 -5.51 15.44
CA ILE A 44 -5.16 -5.78 14.64
C ILE A 44 -4.04 -4.85 15.10
N SER A 45 -2.83 -5.41 15.23
CA SER A 45 -1.67 -4.63 15.65
C SER A 45 -1.30 -3.57 14.59
N VAL A 46 -0.73 -2.44 15.02
CA VAL A 46 -0.29 -1.36 14.11
C VAL A 46 0.72 -1.88 13.08
N ARG A 47 1.56 -2.85 13.47
CA ARG A 47 2.49 -3.53 12.58
C ARG A 47 1.76 -4.28 11.47
N ASP A 48 0.80 -5.15 11.83
CA ASP A 48 0.11 -6.01 10.87
C ASP A 48 -0.84 -5.21 9.96
N MET A 49 -1.31 -4.05 10.43
CA MET A 49 -2.13 -3.12 9.64
C MET A 49 -1.43 -2.64 8.36
N ALA A 50 -0.09 -2.48 8.37
CA ALA A 50 0.65 -2.11 7.16
C ALA A 50 0.55 -3.19 6.07
N ASP A 51 0.58 -4.47 6.45
CA ASP A 51 0.43 -5.59 5.52
C ASP A 51 -1.00 -5.62 4.93
N HIS A 52 -2.02 -5.43 5.77
CA HIS A 52 -3.41 -5.35 5.31
C HIS A 52 -3.66 -4.18 4.35
N LEU A 53 -3.09 -3.00 4.62
CA LEU A 53 -3.18 -1.86 3.71
C LEU A 53 -2.44 -2.12 2.40
N ALA A 54 -1.26 -2.74 2.45
CA ALA A 54 -0.51 -3.12 1.25
C ALA A 54 -1.31 -4.09 0.37
N GLU A 55 -1.92 -5.10 0.99
CA GLU A 55 -2.79 -6.08 0.33
C GLU A 55 -4.05 -5.42 -0.26
N ALA A 56 -4.74 -4.57 0.50
CA ALA A 56 -5.93 -3.89 0.00
C ALA A 56 -5.64 -3.05 -1.26
N LYS A 57 -4.50 -2.34 -1.27
CA LYS A 57 -4.02 -1.56 -2.42
C LYS A 57 -3.76 -2.45 -3.64
N SER A 58 -2.97 -3.52 -3.46
CA SER A 58 -2.64 -4.42 -4.57
C SER A 58 -3.87 -5.14 -5.11
N MET A 59 -4.77 -5.60 -4.23
CA MET A 59 -5.98 -6.32 -4.62
C MET A 59 -6.97 -5.43 -5.37
N GLN A 60 -7.14 -4.17 -4.95
CA GLN A 60 -8.03 -3.23 -5.64
C GLN A 60 -7.59 -2.98 -7.10
N VAL A 61 -6.27 -2.84 -7.32
CA VAL A 61 -5.72 -2.67 -8.67
C VAL A 61 -5.72 -3.99 -9.44
N SER A 62 -5.36 -5.12 -8.82
CA SER A 62 -5.32 -6.44 -9.47
C SER A 62 -6.65 -6.83 -10.10
N ARG A 63 -7.77 -6.48 -9.48
CA ARG A 63 -9.13 -6.72 -10.02
C ARG A 63 -9.37 -6.02 -11.37
N GLN A 64 -8.69 -4.91 -11.64
CA GLN A 64 -8.80 -4.15 -12.89
C GLN A 64 -7.81 -4.62 -13.96
N TYR A 65 -6.71 -5.27 -13.56
CA TYR A 65 -5.60 -5.67 -14.43
C TYR A 65 -5.28 -7.18 -14.29
N PRO A 66 -6.20 -8.07 -14.71
CA PRO A 66 -5.99 -9.50 -14.58
C PRO A 66 -4.76 -9.97 -15.37
N GLY A 67 -3.97 -10.86 -14.76
CA GLY A 67 -2.75 -11.41 -15.36
C GLY A 67 -1.51 -10.52 -15.27
N GLN A 68 -1.63 -9.30 -14.72
CA GLN A 68 -0.48 -8.44 -14.44
C GLN A 68 0.06 -8.69 -13.03
N LEU A 69 1.37 -8.52 -12.86
CA LEU A 69 2.00 -8.47 -11.54
C LEU A 69 1.77 -7.11 -10.91
N VAL A 70 1.10 -7.07 -9.75
CA VAL A 70 0.77 -5.84 -9.02
C VAL A 70 1.49 -5.82 -7.67
N LEU A 71 2.25 -4.75 -7.42
CA LEU A 71 2.95 -4.49 -6.18
C LEU A 71 2.18 -3.44 -5.36
N GLY A 72 1.66 -3.86 -4.21
CA GLY A 72 1.17 -2.97 -3.16
C GLY A 72 2.20 -2.84 -2.05
N ALA A 73 2.23 -1.69 -1.38
CA ALA A 73 3.06 -1.47 -0.21
C ALA A 73 2.44 -0.40 0.66
N ASP A 74 2.55 -0.59 1.97
CA ASP A 74 2.22 0.44 2.93
C ASP A 74 3.27 0.61 4.04
N GLN A 75 3.17 1.69 4.80
CA GLN A 75 4.08 1.99 5.90
C GLN A 75 3.31 2.77 6.94
N ILE A 76 3.33 2.27 8.17
CA ILE A 76 2.75 2.92 9.34
C ILE A 76 3.89 3.22 10.33
N LEU A 77 3.83 4.40 10.95
CA LEU A 77 4.71 4.77 12.04
C LEU A 77 4.01 4.43 13.36
N ASP A 78 4.66 3.63 14.19
CA ASP A 78 4.22 3.29 15.54
C ASP A 78 5.20 3.86 16.57
N VAL A 79 4.67 4.47 17.62
CA VAL A 79 5.44 4.94 18.78
C VAL A 79 4.69 4.49 20.04
N ASP A 80 5.27 3.56 20.77
CA ASP A 80 4.70 2.99 22.00
C ASP A 80 3.25 2.49 21.83
N GLY A 81 2.95 1.85 20.68
CA GLY A 81 1.63 1.33 20.36
C GLY A 81 0.64 2.38 19.82
N GLN A 82 1.10 3.61 19.59
CA GLN A 82 0.30 4.65 18.95
C GLN A 82 0.72 4.88 17.50
N MET A 83 -0.25 4.77 16.60
CA MET A 83 -0.08 5.11 15.20
C MET A 83 0.04 6.63 15.01
N LEU A 84 1.09 7.04 14.31
CA LEU A 84 1.29 8.41 13.86
C LEU A 84 1.06 8.54 12.36
N SER A 85 0.22 9.50 11.97
CA SER A 85 0.00 9.86 10.58
C SER A 85 1.00 10.90 10.10
N LYS A 86 1.23 10.95 8.79
CA LYS A 86 2.00 12.05 8.17
C LYS A 86 1.29 13.38 8.46
N ALA A 87 2.07 14.39 8.83
CA ALA A 87 1.61 15.77 9.01
C ALA A 87 1.23 16.43 7.69
#